data_AF-A0AAE7J9K3-F1
#
_entry.id   AF-A0AAE7J9K3-F1
#
_cell.length_a   1.000
_cell.length_b   1.000
_cell.length_c   1.000
_cell.angle_alpha   90.00
_cell.angle_beta   90.00
_cell.angle_gamma   90.00
#
_symmetry.space_group_name_H-M   'P 1'
#
loop_
_entity.id
_entity.type
_entity.pdbx_description
1 polymer ?
#
loop_
_entity_poly.entity_id
_entity_poly.type
_entity_poly.pdbx_seq_one_letter_code
_entity_poly.pdbx_strand_id
1 'polypeptide(L)'
;MTASSFDFASCTPVNHLWPALVERLGLERAQRAVRQALDLQGMAGHDGTLPVLFCETCGLALASNDLLREQTGLNSHGERMVLLLSQREQAVQLLQHI
;
A
#
# COMPACT_ATOMS: atom_id res chain seq x y z
N MET A 1 22.90 1.16 -0.83
CA MET A 1 21.78 0.32 -0.34
C MET A 1 21.00 -0.12 -1.56
N THR A 2 20.98 -1.41 -1.87
CA THR A 2 20.27 -1.93 -3.04
C THR A 2 18.77 -1.77 -2.80
N ALA A 3 18.14 -0.84 -3.52
CA ALA A 3 16.69 -0.75 -3.57
C ALA A 3 16.19 -2.05 -4.22
N SER A 4 15.62 -2.95 -3.42
CA SER A 4 14.91 -4.11 -3.95
C SER A 4 13.67 -3.61 -4.67
N SER A 5 13.65 -3.73 -5.99
CA SER A 5 12.49 -3.41 -6.82
C SER A 5 11.45 -4.52 -6.64
N PHE A 6 10.26 -4.17 -6.19
CA PHE A 6 9.10 -5.07 -6.26
C PHE A 6 8.46 -4.94 -7.64
N ASP A 7 8.02 -6.05 -8.23
CA ASP A 7 7.30 -6.04 -9.49
C ASP A 7 5.79 -5.98 -9.23
N PHE A 8 5.18 -4.81 -9.44
CA PHE A 8 3.73 -4.65 -9.32
C PHE A 8 2.97 -5.13 -10.55
N ALA A 9 3.64 -5.41 -11.69
CA ALA A 9 2.96 -5.81 -12.92
C ALA A 9 2.33 -7.21 -12.80
N SER A 10 2.83 -8.05 -11.89
CA SER A 10 2.22 -9.33 -11.56
C SER A 10 0.95 -9.21 -10.69
N CYS A 11 0.69 -8.03 -10.13
CA CYS A 11 -0.40 -7.82 -9.19
C CYS A 11 -1.69 -7.37 -9.90
N THR A 12 -2.81 -7.94 -9.49
CA THR A 12 -4.14 -7.54 -9.97
C THR A 12 -4.73 -6.44 -9.07
N PRO A 13 -5.21 -5.32 -9.62
CA PRO A 13 -5.97 -4.33 -8.86
C PRO A 13 -7.31 -4.88 -8.38
N VAL A 14 -7.59 -4.75 -7.09
CA VAL A 14 -8.80 -5.27 -6.44
C VAL A 14 -9.33 -4.29 -5.39
N ASN A 15 -10.54 -4.56 -4.87
CA ASN A 15 -11.20 -3.74 -3.85
C ASN A 15 -11.48 -4.49 -2.53
N HIS A 16 -11.08 -5.76 -2.41
CA HIS A 16 -11.42 -6.61 -1.27
C HIS A 16 -10.34 -6.71 -0.18
N LEU A 17 -9.13 -6.17 -0.40
CA LEU A 17 -8.03 -6.27 0.57
C LEU A 17 -8.32 -5.51 1.86
N TRP A 18 -8.92 -4.31 1.78
CA TRP A 18 -9.30 -3.56 2.97
C TRP A 18 -10.35 -4.29 3.83
N PRO A 19 -11.51 -4.73 3.28
CA PRO A 19 -12.45 -5.58 4.00
C PRO A 19 -11.79 -6.81 4.64
N ALA A 20 -10.94 -7.53 3.89
CA ALA A 20 -10.25 -8.72 4.39
C ALA A 20 -9.27 -8.40 5.54
N LEU A 21 -8.56 -7.28 5.45
CA LEU A 21 -7.66 -6.81 6.50
C LEU A 21 -8.43 -6.46 7.79
N VAL A 22 -9.57 -5.77 7.65
CA VAL A 22 -10.45 -5.41 8.77
C VAL A 22 -11.05 -6.66 9.42
N GLU A 23 -11.48 -7.64 8.64
CA GLU A 23 -12.00 -8.91 9.15
C GLU A 23 -10.92 -9.66 9.97
N ARG A 24 -9.67 -9.67 9.49
CA ARG A 24 -8.55 -10.37 10.14
C ARG A 24 -8.04 -9.67 11.40
N LEU A 25 -7.93 -8.34 11.39
CA LEU A 25 -7.29 -7.57 12.47
C LEU A 25 -8.29 -6.89 13.42
N GLY A 26 -9.51 -6.65 12.97
CA GLY A 26 -10.43 -5.68 13.56
C GLY A 26 -10.14 -4.24 13.07
N LEU A 27 -11.18 -3.42 13.01
CA LEU A 27 -11.15 -2.07 12.43
C LEU A 27 -10.06 -1.18 13.04
N GLU A 28 -10.01 -1.09 14.37
CA GLU A 28 -9.05 -0.25 15.11
C GLU A 28 -7.58 -0.61 14.82
N ARG A 29 -7.29 -1.89 14.61
CA ARG A 29 -5.92 -2.34 14.31
C ARG A 29 -5.58 -2.10 12.85
N ALA A 30 -6.53 -2.34 11.94
CA ALA A 30 -6.35 -2.06 10.52
C ALA A 30 -6.14 -0.56 10.25
N GLN A 31 -6.92 0.32 10.88
CA GLN A 31 -6.76 1.77 10.78
C GLN A 31 -5.40 2.22 11.33
N ARG A 32 -4.95 1.68 12.47
CA ARG A 32 -3.61 1.99 13.00
C ARG A 32 -2.49 1.56 12.06
N ALA A 33 -2.60 0.40 11.41
CA ALA A 33 -1.60 -0.04 10.43
C ALA A 33 -1.53 0.91 9.22
N VAL A 34 -2.68 1.36 8.71
CA VAL A 34 -2.76 2.38 7.66
C VAL A 34 -2.13 3.70 8.11
N ARG A 35 -2.42 4.13 9.35
CA ARG A 35 -1.83 5.35 9.91
C ARG A 35 -0.30 5.25 10.01
N GLN A 36 0.22 4.13 10.48
CA GLN A 36 1.67 3.90 10.55
C GLN A 36 2.32 3.91 9.16
N ALA A 37 1.64 3.41 8.13
CA ALA A 37 2.12 3.50 6.75
C ALA A 37 2.24 4.97 6.29
N LEU A 38 1.25 5.80 6.59
CA LEU A 38 1.27 7.23 6.31
C LEU A 38 2.36 7.96 7.10
N ASP A 39 2.52 7.63 8.38
CA ASP A 39 3.55 8.23 9.22
C ASP A 39 4.95 7.88 8.66
N LEU A 40 5.17 6.66 8.16
CA LEU A 40 6.42 6.27 7.48
C LEU A 40 6.69 7.13 6.23
N GLN A 41 5.67 7.40 5.41
CA GLN A 41 5.81 8.31 4.26
C GLN A 41 6.22 9.71 4.73
N GLY A 42 5.63 10.22 5.81
CA GLY A 42 6.01 11.52 6.38
C GLY A 42 7.43 11.56 6.95
N MET A 43 7.94 10.43 7.47
CA MET A 43 9.26 10.34 8.08
C MET A 43 10.40 10.11 7.07
N ALA A 44 10.14 9.33 6.02
CA ALA A 44 11.19 8.81 5.13
C ALA A 44 10.86 8.92 3.64
N GLY A 45 9.66 9.39 3.28
CA GLY A 45 9.19 9.55 1.91
C GLY A 45 9.30 10.99 1.39
N HIS A 46 8.73 11.18 0.21
CA HIS A 46 8.53 12.47 -0.47
C HIS A 46 7.29 12.38 -1.38
N ASP A 47 6.93 13.45 -2.09
CA ASP A 47 5.71 13.54 -2.90
C ASP A 47 5.56 12.46 -3.99
N GLY A 48 6.68 11.87 -4.42
CA GLY A 48 6.73 10.77 -5.39
C GLY A 48 6.65 9.38 -4.77
N THR A 49 6.55 9.28 -3.44
CA THR A 49 6.47 7.99 -2.73
C THR A 49 5.06 7.65 -2.33
N LEU A 50 4.74 6.36 -2.32
CA LEU A 50 3.50 5.79 -1.84
C LEU A 50 3.81 4.80 -0.72
N PRO A 51 3.17 4.94 0.46
CA PRO A 51 3.30 3.94 1.50
C PRO A 51 2.58 2.65 1.10
N VAL A 52 3.26 1.53 1.35
CA VAL A 52 2.77 0.17 1.08
C VAL A 52 2.57 -0.55 2.40
N LEU A 53 1.41 -1.15 2.59
CA LEU A 53 1.06 -1.98 3.73
C LEU A 53 0.88 -3.44 3.27
N PHE A 54 1.73 -4.34 3.77
CA PHE A 54 1.62 -5.76 3.48
C PHE A 54 0.47 -6.39 4.27
N CYS A 55 -0.54 -6.91 3.57
CA CYS A 55 -1.75 -7.42 4.17
C CYS A 55 -1.53 -8.62 5.08
N GLU A 56 -0.50 -9.43 4.85
CA GLU A 56 -0.21 -10.64 5.64
C GLU A 56 0.50 -10.31 6.97
N THR A 57 1.50 -9.43 6.92
CA THR A 57 2.44 -9.20 8.03
C THR A 57 2.25 -7.86 8.72
N CYS A 58 1.47 -6.95 8.15
CA CYS A 58 1.45 -5.54 8.51
C CYS A 58 2.81 -4.85 8.38
N GLY A 59 3.73 -5.44 7.60
CA GLY A 59 4.97 -4.77 7.22
C GLY A 59 4.69 -3.50 6.44
N LEU A 60 5.66 -2.58 6.44
CA LEU A 60 5.55 -1.29 5.76
C LEU A 60 6.72 -1.09 4.81
N ALA A 61 6.46 -0.44 3.69
CA ALA A 61 7.47 0.00 2.76
C ALA A 61 7.06 1.31 2.08
N LEU A 62 7.98 1.91 1.33
CA LEU A 62 7.70 3.01 0.41
C LEU A 62 7.98 2.54 -1.01
N ALA A 63 7.06 2.81 -1.92
CA ALA A 63 7.19 2.55 -3.34
C ALA A 63 7.17 3.87 -4.13
N SER A 64 7.64 3.84 -5.37
CA SER A 64 7.48 4.97 -6.28
C SER A 64 6.04 5.01 -6.82
N ASN A 65 5.40 6.19 -6.78
CA ASN A 65 4.11 6.44 -7.42
C ASN A 65 4.17 6.19 -8.93
N ASP A 66 5.27 6.62 -9.58
CA ASP A 66 5.45 6.46 -11.02
C ASP A 66 5.55 4.98 -11.39
N LEU A 67 6.32 4.21 -10.64
CA LEU A 67 6.48 2.77 -10.87
C LEU A 67 5.14 2.03 -10.73
N LEU A 68 4.36 2.35 -9.69
CA LEU A 68 3.05 1.75 -9.50
C LEU A 68 2.13 2.06 -10.69
N ARG A 69 2.09 3.32 -11.12
CA ARG A 69 1.26 3.75 -12.24
C ARG A 69 1.65 3.06 -13.55
N GLU A 70 2.95 2.98 -13.83
CA GLU A 70 3.48 2.31 -15.03
C GLU A 70 3.13 0.82 -15.06
N GLN A 71 3.17 0.14 -13.91
CA GLN A 71 3.01 -1.31 -13.83
C GLN A 71 1.56 -1.77 -13.63
N THR A 72 0.71 -0.95 -13.00
CA THR A 72 -0.68 -1.34 -12.65
C THR A 72 -1.76 -0.47 -13.28
N GLY A 73 -1.40 0.70 -13.83
CA GLY A 73 -2.35 1.72 -14.27
C GLY A 73 -3.08 2.44 -13.14
N LEU A 74 -2.80 2.11 -11.88
CA LEU A 74 -3.38 2.76 -10.72
C LEU A 74 -2.84 4.19 -10.55
N ASN A 75 -3.76 5.14 -10.36
CA ASN A 75 -3.42 6.52 -10.12
C ASN A 75 -3.62 6.84 -8.63
N SER A 76 -2.52 7.13 -7.93
CA SER A 76 -2.50 7.55 -6.53
C SER A 76 -2.59 9.08 -6.36
N HIS A 77 -3.18 9.79 -7.34
CA HIS A 77 -3.41 11.24 -7.29
C HIS A 77 -4.45 11.57 -6.20
N GLY A 78 -4.00 11.65 -4.96
CA GLY A 78 -4.78 11.95 -3.78
C GLY A 78 -3.89 12.07 -2.56
N GLU A 79 -4.34 12.81 -1.55
CA GLU A 79 -3.66 12.85 -0.27
C GLU A 79 -3.97 11.59 0.54
N ARG A 80 -3.01 11.18 1.38
CA ARG A 80 -3.17 10.06 2.33
C ARG A 80 -3.56 8.72 1.67
N MET A 81 -2.97 8.46 0.51
CA MET A 81 -3.11 7.20 -0.21
C MET A 81 -2.16 6.15 0.38
N VAL A 82 -2.66 4.92 0.54
CA VAL A 82 -1.88 3.75 0.95
C VAL A 82 -2.14 2.61 -0.02
N LEU A 83 -1.08 1.95 -0.48
CA LEU A 83 -1.20 0.72 -1.27
C LEU A 83 -1.28 -0.47 -0.32
N LEU A 84 -2.42 -1.13 -0.29
CA LEU A 84 -2.52 -2.45 0.30
C LEU A 84 -1.97 -3.47 -0.70
N LEU A 85 -1.05 -4.31 -0.24
CA LEU A 85 -0.42 -5.35 -1.06
C LEU A 85 -0.60 -6.71 -0.38
N SER A 86 -1.22 -7.65 -1.10
CA SER A 86 -1.16 -9.07 -0.77
C SER A 86 -0.22 -9.77 -1.72
N GLN A 87 0.93 -10.21 -1.21
CA GLN A 87 1.86 -11.03 -2.00
C GLN A 87 1.29 -12.42 -2.24
N ARG A 88 0.51 -12.95 -1.30
CA ARG A 88 -0.09 -14.27 -1.41
C ARG A 88 -1.12 -14.32 -2.54
N GLU A 89 -1.93 -13.28 -2.68
CA GLU A 89 -2.98 -13.19 -3.70
C GLU A 89 -2.49 -12.53 -4.99
N GLN A 90 -1.25 -12.00 -5.01
CA GLN A 90 -0.75 -11.14 -6.10
C GLN A 90 -1.76 -10.05 -6.41
N ALA A 91 -2.18 -9.32 -5.38
CA ALA A 91 -3.26 -8.36 -5.46
C ALA A 91 -2.87 -7.05 -4.80
N VAL A 92 -3.35 -5.94 -5.38
CA VAL A 92 -3.13 -4.59 -4.86
C VAL A 92 -4.44 -3.82 -4.76
N GLN A 93 -4.56 -2.97 -3.75
CA GLN A 93 -5.67 -2.05 -3.60
C GLN A 93 -5.15 -0.68 -3.17
N LEU A 94 -5.54 0.37 -3.89
CA LEU A 94 -5.36 1.73 -3.40
C LEU A 94 -6.46 2.06 -2.39
N LEU A 95 -6.05 2.50 -1.21
CA LEU A 95 -6.92 2.97 -0.15
C LEU A 95 -6.65 4.44 0.13
N GLN A 96 -7.71 5.25 0.17
CA GLN A 96 -7.64 6.61 0.69
C GLN A 96 -8.05 6.61 2.16
N HIS A 97 -7.19 7.12 3.04
CA HIS A 97 -7.53 7.27 4.46
C HIS A 97 -8.19 8.63 4.73
N ILE A 98 -9.45 8.59 5.19
CA ILE A 98 -10.27 9.77 5.54
C ILE A 98 -9.97 10.21 6.97
#